data_AF-A0A939TU46-F1
#
_entry.id   AF-A0A939TU46-F1
#
_cell.length_a   1.000
_cell.length_b   1.000
_cell.length_c   1.000
_cell.angle_alpha   90.00
_cell.angle_beta   90.00
_cell.angle_gamma   90.00
#
_symmetry.space_group_name_H-M   'P 1'
#
loop_
_entity.id
_entity.type
_entity.pdbx_description
1 polymer ?
#
loop_
_entity_poly.entity_id
_entity_poly.type
_entity_poly.pdbx_seq_one_letter_code
_entity_poly.pdbx_strand_id
1 'polypeptide(L)'
;MPSTSTVHSMYAARGAELYDRIVADDTSEVREIIRTIARGSDRVLELASGSGRLTVPLLRVARDVTAVDISPDLTAMLRARVTDDARLQLVVADILAWDSEERFDKVVLGTTSISLFDRADRARLFARVRRWLAEDGSFVLSLRTPPLADDGQAVHDIGGGLRIREEIDSERGILSTTLTEDGDASEHTVRTHLLSRPQLVDELHAAGFTVTAQHPVGLRGHDDRIGDYAVLVASVSSPSEADSPPVRGTSAYLEFFLPPSRFGEIEADGAEGVTVSFSDGSTAIDAISGLWNVPLGYGSRAIADAVHQVNLQASALPIFRRGSTSARQAAERLREYAGADRYESVFFATSGSSALDAVVKLSRQVQKLVHGARRRRVVSLVGSYHGITSTAMALSGAYLYQDVYDVDERLHIKIPYDDVDALRRVARRFGEEIAAIVMEPVLGSGALPLPTAMLHEVARLREQRGFLVVADEVATGFYRTGVRVSRALSGRSHRTCSCSAKRSPTAPRRRPPCCSPRRSAACFGVMTTCSGMARRRQDRPSRARRSWRPSTSWRESARSRSPTLCRRSWMRSSTPWRASARGSSPRDAA
;
A
#
# COMPACT_ATOMS: atom_id res chain seq x y z
N MET A 1 35.57 -39.50 -18.03
CA MET A 1 34.35 -39.72 -18.84
C MET A 1 33.39 -38.59 -18.52
N PRO A 2 32.82 -37.86 -19.49
CA PRO A 2 31.78 -36.90 -19.18
C PRO A 2 30.55 -37.68 -18.75
N SER A 3 30.12 -37.50 -17.50
CA SER A 3 28.86 -38.06 -17.00
C SER A 3 27.73 -37.45 -17.82
N THR A 4 27.10 -38.26 -18.66
CA THR A 4 25.87 -37.89 -19.36
C THR A 4 24.77 -37.70 -18.33
N SER A 5 24.55 -36.46 -17.87
CA SER A 5 23.36 -36.15 -17.06
C SER A 5 22.14 -36.33 -17.95
N THR A 6 21.26 -37.26 -17.57
CA THR A 6 19.94 -37.35 -18.18
C THR A 6 19.10 -36.18 -17.69
N VAL A 7 18.67 -35.32 -18.61
CA VAL A 7 17.79 -34.19 -18.30
C VAL A 7 16.35 -34.71 -18.19
N HIS A 8 15.79 -34.63 -17.00
CA HIS A 8 14.43 -35.06 -16.69
C HIS A 8 13.48 -33.86 -16.59
N SER A 9 12.18 -34.10 -16.83
CA SER A 9 11.16 -33.07 -16.61
C SER A 9 11.09 -32.68 -15.13
N MET A 10 10.86 -31.39 -14.86
CA MET A 10 10.62 -30.87 -13.51
C MET A 10 9.22 -31.22 -12.99
N TYR A 11 8.29 -31.61 -13.87
CA TYR A 11 6.87 -31.78 -13.53
C TYR A 11 6.37 -33.23 -13.60
N ALA A 12 7.27 -34.21 -13.69
CA ALA A 12 6.93 -35.63 -13.75
C ALA A 12 7.84 -36.47 -12.85
N ALA A 13 7.30 -37.57 -12.31
CA ALA A 13 7.99 -38.51 -11.44
C ALA A 13 8.78 -37.80 -10.32
N ARG A 14 10.08 -38.11 -10.16
CA ARG A 14 10.96 -37.51 -9.14
C ARG A 14 11.02 -35.97 -9.22
N GLY A 15 10.90 -35.41 -10.43
CA GLY A 15 10.88 -33.95 -10.61
C GLY A 15 9.70 -33.29 -9.90
N ALA A 16 8.51 -33.91 -9.95
CA ALA A 16 7.31 -33.38 -9.31
C ALA A 16 7.44 -33.34 -7.78
N GLU A 17 8.06 -34.36 -7.17
CA GLU A 17 8.35 -34.40 -5.73
C GLU A 17 9.32 -33.29 -5.31
N LEU A 18 10.36 -33.07 -6.12
CA LEU A 18 11.35 -32.02 -5.88
C LEU A 18 10.74 -30.62 -6.05
N TYR A 19 9.92 -30.43 -7.09
CA TYR A 19 9.16 -29.20 -7.29
C TYR A 19 8.23 -28.91 -6.11
N ASP A 20 7.45 -29.91 -5.64
CA ASP A 20 6.53 -29.77 -4.51
C ASP A 20 7.26 -29.31 -3.23
N ARG A 21 8.45 -29.84 -2.96
CA ARG A 21 9.30 -29.41 -1.83
C ARG A 21 9.69 -27.93 -1.92
N ILE A 22 9.98 -27.41 -3.11
CA ILE A 22 10.39 -26.02 -3.31
C ILE A 22 9.21 -25.09 -3.09
N VAL A 23 8.06 -25.45 -3.61
CA VAL A 23 6.89 -24.56 -3.62
C VAL A 23 6.03 -24.69 -2.37
N ALA A 24 6.25 -25.72 -1.53
CA ALA A 24 5.46 -25.99 -0.32
C ALA A 24 5.38 -24.81 0.67
N ASP A 25 6.49 -24.09 0.84
CA ASP A 25 6.57 -22.95 1.77
C ASP A 25 6.51 -21.58 1.07
N ASP A 26 6.33 -21.57 -0.26
CA ASP A 26 6.27 -20.33 -1.04
C ASP A 26 4.87 -19.68 -0.99
N THR A 27 4.74 -18.68 -0.13
CA THR A 27 3.51 -17.90 0.00
C THR A 27 3.50 -16.60 -0.80
N SER A 28 4.50 -16.34 -1.65
CA SER A 28 4.82 -15.00 -2.17
C SER A 28 3.64 -14.30 -2.83
N GLU A 29 3.00 -14.94 -3.81
CA GLU A 29 1.85 -14.38 -4.53
C GLU A 29 0.48 -14.81 -3.98
N VAL A 30 0.44 -15.79 -3.08
CA VAL A 30 -0.81 -16.41 -2.59
C VAL A 30 -1.73 -15.34 -2.03
N ARG A 31 -1.19 -14.43 -1.22
CA ARG A 31 -1.95 -13.33 -0.62
C ARG A 31 -2.55 -12.40 -1.67
N GLU A 32 -1.75 -12.06 -2.69
CA GLU A 32 -2.12 -11.11 -3.73
C GLU A 32 -3.15 -11.67 -4.71
N ILE A 33 -3.22 -13.00 -4.86
CA ILE A 33 -4.28 -13.69 -5.59
C ILE A 33 -5.54 -13.83 -4.71
N ILE A 34 -5.40 -14.25 -3.45
CA ILE A 34 -6.56 -14.49 -2.58
C ILE A 34 -7.39 -13.22 -2.32
N ARG A 35 -6.74 -12.05 -2.24
CA ARG A 35 -7.42 -10.75 -2.10
C ARG A 35 -8.26 -10.34 -3.31
N THR A 36 -8.10 -10.97 -4.47
CA THR A 36 -8.95 -10.71 -5.65
C THR A 36 -10.20 -11.58 -5.66
N ILE A 37 -10.33 -12.56 -4.76
CA ILE A 37 -11.45 -13.51 -4.72
C ILE A 37 -12.54 -13.01 -3.76
N ALA A 38 -13.77 -12.90 -4.23
CA ALA A 38 -14.93 -12.58 -3.42
C ALA A 38 -15.32 -13.80 -2.57
N ARG A 39 -15.15 -13.66 -1.25
CA ARG A 39 -15.30 -14.75 -0.28
C ARG A 39 -16.68 -15.42 -0.36
N GLY A 40 -16.70 -16.70 -0.68
CA GLY A 40 -17.87 -17.59 -0.72
C GLY A 40 -18.74 -17.46 -1.96
N SER A 41 -18.40 -16.55 -2.89
CA SER A 41 -19.22 -16.26 -4.06
C SER A 41 -18.59 -16.73 -5.36
N ASP A 42 -17.29 -16.48 -5.54
CA ASP A 42 -16.61 -16.69 -6.82
C ASP A 42 -16.40 -18.19 -7.12
N ARG A 43 -16.74 -18.57 -8.35
CA ARG A 43 -16.29 -19.80 -9.00
C ARG A 43 -14.93 -19.57 -9.65
N VAL A 44 -13.94 -20.38 -9.27
CA VAL A 44 -12.55 -20.16 -9.68
C VAL A 44 -12.07 -21.28 -10.59
N LEU A 45 -11.51 -20.92 -11.75
CA LEU A 45 -10.72 -21.80 -12.59
C LEU A 45 -9.24 -21.53 -12.34
N GLU A 46 -8.51 -22.49 -11.79
CA GLU A 46 -7.07 -22.44 -11.60
C GLU A 46 -6.36 -23.24 -12.69
N LEU A 47 -5.52 -22.54 -13.46
CA LEU A 47 -4.71 -23.10 -14.54
C LEU A 47 -3.29 -23.37 -14.04
N ALA A 48 -2.71 -24.51 -14.46
CA ALA A 48 -1.40 -24.97 -13.97
C ALA A 48 -1.35 -25.05 -12.44
N SER A 49 -2.35 -25.74 -11.87
CA SER A 49 -2.58 -25.83 -10.41
C SER A 49 -1.45 -26.51 -9.62
N GLY A 50 -0.61 -27.30 -10.30
CA GLY A 50 0.49 -28.04 -9.70
C GLY A 50 0.04 -28.92 -8.54
N SER A 51 0.84 -28.96 -7.47
CA SER A 51 0.57 -29.75 -6.27
C SER A 51 -0.38 -29.06 -5.27
N GLY A 52 -0.98 -27.93 -5.63
CA GLY A 52 -2.04 -27.30 -4.84
C GLY A 52 -1.65 -26.09 -4.00
N ARG A 53 -0.50 -25.47 -4.26
CA ARG A 53 -0.03 -24.28 -3.52
C ARG A 53 -1.06 -23.15 -3.51
N LEU A 54 -1.75 -22.93 -4.64
CA LEU A 54 -2.83 -21.94 -4.75
C LEU A 54 -4.21 -22.59 -4.58
N THR A 55 -4.42 -23.82 -5.06
CA THR A 55 -5.69 -24.54 -4.89
C THR A 55 -6.16 -24.61 -3.44
N VAL A 56 -5.27 -25.01 -2.51
CA VAL A 56 -5.61 -25.19 -1.09
C VAL A 56 -6.10 -23.88 -0.45
N PRO A 57 -5.40 -22.73 -0.57
CA PRO A 57 -5.92 -21.47 -0.05
C PRO A 57 -7.13 -20.95 -0.84
N LEU A 58 -7.25 -21.20 -2.15
CA LEU A 58 -8.42 -20.82 -2.94
C LEU A 58 -9.69 -21.51 -2.41
N LEU A 59 -9.64 -22.81 -2.09
CA LEU A 59 -10.77 -23.54 -1.50
C LEU A 59 -11.26 -22.98 -0.14
N ARG A 60 -10.45 -22.15 0.54
CA ARG A 60 -10.86 -21.49 1.80
C ARG A 60 -11.69 -20.23 1.56
N VAL A 61 -11.65 -19.65 0.36
CA VAL A 61 -12.29 -18.37 0.04
C VAL A 61 -13.24 -18.45 -1.14
N ALA A 62 -13.01 -19.33 -2.10
CA ALA A 62 -13.87 -19.52 -3.27
C ALA A 62 -15.11 -20.33 -2.91
N ARG A 63 -16.15 -20.21 -3.75
CA ARG A 63 -17.33 -21.08 -3.72
C ARG A 63 -16.96 -22.49 -4.14
N ASP A 64 -16.34 -22.61 -5.32
CA ASP A 64 -15.81 -23.83 -5.92
C ASP A 64 -14.55 -23.54 -6.73
N VAL A 65 -13.68 -24.54 -6.86
CA VAL A 65 -12.41 -24.45 -7.57
C VAL A 65 -12.32 -25.59 -8.58
N THR A 66 -12.17 -25.25 -9.86
CA THR A 66 -11.74 -26.18 -10.90
C THR A 66 -10.24 -26.00 -11.10
N ALA A 67 -9.45 -27.01 -10.76
CA ALA A 67 -7.99 -27.00 -10.86
C ALA A 67 -7.55 -27.89 -12.03
N VAL A 68 -6.87 -27.28 -13.00
CA VAL A 68 -6.38 -27.94 -14.22
C VAL A 68 -4.86 -27.97 -14.21
N ASP A 69 -4.29 -29.14 -14.47
CA ASP A 69 -2.84 -29.29 -14.68
C ASP A 69 -2.54 -30.41 -15.67
N ILE A 70 -1.43 -30.30 -16.39
CA ILE A 70 -1.00 -31.31 -17.36
C ILE A 70 -0.38 -32.53 -16.68
N SER A 71 0.13 -32.37 -15.45
CA SER A 71 0.86 -33.42 -14.73
C SER A 71 -0.06 -34.33 -13.91
N PRO A 72 -0.13 -35.64 -14.24
CA PRO A 72 -0.86 -36.60 -13.41
C PRO A 72 -0.20 -36.77 -12.02
N ASP A 73 1.12 -36.62 -11.91
CA ASP A 73 1.84 -36.74 -10.64
C ASP A 73 1.49 -35.57 -9.69
N LEU A 74 1.53 -34.33 -10.19
CA LEU A 74 1.21 -33.15 -9.37
C LEU A 74 -0.25 -33.14 -8.93
N THR A 75 -1.17 -33.53 -9.83
CA THR A 75 -2.60 -33.63 -9.49
C THR A 75 -2.89 -34.77 -8.49
N ALA A 76 -2.14 -35.87 -8.52
CA ALA A 76 -2.22 -36.91 -7.50
C ALA A 76 -1.76 -36.39 -6.12
N MET A 77 -0.69 -35.59 -6.08
CA MET A 77 -0.23 -34.94 -4.84
C MET A 77 -1.26 -33.94 -4.31
N LEU A 78 -1.85 -33.12 -5.18
CA LEU A 78 -2.94 -32.19 -4.81
C LEU A 78 -4.16 -32.94 -4.27
N ARG A 79 -4.57 -34.05 -4.92
CA ARG A 79 -5.65 -34.91 -4.43
C ARG A 79 -5.35 -35.49 -3.05
N ALA A 80 -4.11 -35.90 -2.78
CA ALA A 80 -3.71 -36.40 -1.47
C ALA A 80 -3.76 -35.32 -0.37
N ARG A 81 -3.52 -34.05 -0.73
CA ARG A 81 -3.59 -32.89 0.19
C ARG A 81 -5.02 -32.44 0.48
N VAL A 82 -5.94 -32.60 -0.47
CA VAL A 82 -7.35 -32.19 -0.36
C VAL A 82 -8.25 -33.41 -0.38
N THR A 83 -8.47 -34.01 0.80
CA THR A 83 -9.31 -35.21 0.93
C THR A 83 -10.80 -34.84 0.97
N ASP A 84 -11.58 -35.38 0.04
CA ASP A 84 -13.05 -35.33 -0.03
C ASP A 84 -13.70 -33.93 0.08
N ASP A 85 -13.12 -32.92 -0.58
CA ASP A 85 -13.80 -31.62 -0.76
C ASP A 85 -14.63 -31.62 -2.05
N ALA A 86 -15.96 -31.66 -1.91
CA ALA A 86 -16.90 -31.62 -3.03
C ALA A 86 -16.84 -30.32 -3.86
N ARG A 87 -16.16 -29.28 -3.36
CA ARG A 87 -15.97 -27.99 -4.04
C ARG A 87 -14.74 -27.99 -4.96
N LEU A 88 -13.92 -29.04 -4.94
CA LEU A 88 -12.74 -29.19 -5.79
C LEU A 88 -13.01 -30.13 -6.96
N GLN A 89 -12.95 -29.60 -8.17
CA GLN A 89 -12.88 -30.39 -9.40
C GLN A 89 -11.44 -30.41 -9.92
N LEU A 90 -10.84 -31.60 -10.00
CA LEU A 90 -9.50 -31.79 -10.56
C LEU A 90 -9.57 -32.31 -11.98
N VAL A 91 -8.83 -31.68 -12.90
CA VAL A 91 -8.77 -32.02 -14.31
C VAL A 91 -7.31 -32.20 -14.73
N VAL A 92 -6.96 -33.37 -15.25
CA VAL A 92 -5.64 -33.61 -15.84
C VAL A 92 -5.73 -33.34 -17.34
N ALA A 93 -5.25 -32.17 -17.78
CA ALA A 93 -5.30 -31.75 -19.17
C ALA A 93 -4.28 -30.67 -19.51
N ASP A 94 -3.90 -30.59 -20.78
CA ASP A 94 -3.18 -29.44 -21.32
C ASP A 94 -4.13 -28.24 -21.48
N ILE A 95 -3.86 -27.15 -20.76
CA ILE A 95 -4.69 -25.94 -20.78
C ILE A 95 -4.75 -25.25 -22.16
N LEU A 96 -3.83 -25.55 -23.07
CA LEU A 96 -3.85 -25.04 -24.45
C LEU A 96 -4.80 -25.84 -25.36
N ALA A 97 -5.09 -27.09 -25.00
CA ALA A 97 -5.96 -27.99 -25.76
C ALA A 97 -7.32 -28.21 -25.09
N TRP A 98 -7.39 -28.08 -23.76
CA TRP A 98 -8.59 -28.25 -22.96
C TRP A 98 -9.62 -27.13 -23.20
N ASP A 99 -10.90 -27.46 -23.05
CA ASP A 99 -11.99 -26.49 -23.12
C ASP A 99 -13.08 -26.87 -22.11
N SER A 100 -13.91 -25.89 -21.76
CA SER A 100 -15.05 -26.06 -20.87
C SER A 100 -16.20 -25.17 -21.34
N GLU A 101 -17.43 -25.69 -21.23
CA GLU A 101 -18.63 -24.89 -21.46
C GLU A 101 -18.96 -23.98 -20.27
N GLU A 102 -18.35 -24.25 -19.11
CA GLU A 102 -18.58 -23.49 -17.90
C GLU A 102 -17.99 -22.07 -17.96
N ARG A 103 -18.57 -21.18 -17.15
CA ARG A 103 -18.10 -19.81 -16.95
C ARG A 103 -17.67 -19.62 -15.50
N PHE A 104 -16.61 -18.85 -15.32
CA PHE A 104 -15.94 -18.62 -14.05
C PHE A 104 -15.84 -17.12 -13.75
N ASP A 105 -16.04 -16.77 -12.48
CA ASP A 105 -15.91 -15.39 -11.99
C ASP A 105 -14.43 -14.98 -11.94
N LYS A 106 -13.55 -15.96 -11.71
CA LYS A 106 -12.11 -15.78 -11.69
C LYS A 106 -11.42 -16.91 -12.47
N VAL A 107 -10.53 -16.54 -13.37
CA VAL A 107 -9.54 -17.46 -13.94
C VAL A 107 -8.18 -17.08 -13.36
N VAL A 108 -7.44 -18.03 -12.82
CA VAL A 108 -6.19 -17.80 -12.08
C VAL A 108 -5.04 -18.57 -12.76
N LEU A 109 -3.93 -17.90 -13.04
CA LEU A 109 -2.68 -18.50 -13.52
C LEU A 109 -1.51 -18.04 -12.65
N GLY A 110 -1.17 -18.86 -11.66
CA GLY A 110 -0.10 -18.61 -10.70
C GLY A 110 1.28 -19.10 -11.13
N THR A 111 2.22 -19.02 -10.20
CA THR A 111 3.57 -19.59 -10.24
C THR A 111 4.39 -19.14 -11.45
N THR A 112 4.11 -17.95 -11.97
CA THR A 112 4.81 -17.40 -13.15
C THR A 112 4.68 -18.28 -14.40
N SER A 113 3.72 -19.22 -14.39
CA SER A 113 3.50 -20.23 -15.42
C SER A 113 3.19 -19.65 -16.79
N ILE A 114 2.78 -18.38 -16.86
CA ILE A 114 2.62 -17.64 -18.12
C ILE A 114 3.92 -17.63 -18.96
N SER A 115 5.08 -17.72 -18.29
CA SER A 115 6.40 -17.75 -18.92
C SER A 115 6.72 -19.10 -19.55
N LEU A 116 5.96 -20.16 -19.27
CA LEU A 116 6.14 -21.47 -19.93
C LEU A 116 5.73 -21.44 -21.41
N PHE A 117 4.94 -20.44 -21.81
CA PHE A 117 4.32 -20.35 -23.12
C PHE A 117 5.03 -19.33 -23.98
N ASP A 118 5.22 -19.65 -25.26
CA ASP A 118 5.65 -18.67 -26.24
C ASP A 118 4.55 -17.63 -26.53
N ARG A 119 4.85 -16.61 -27.34
CA ARG A 119 3.88 -15.55 -27.67
C ARG A 119 2.62 -16.09 -28.36
N ALA A 120 2.74 -17.10 -29.20
CA ALA A 120 1.61 -17.67 -29.93
C ALA A 120 0.71 -18.50 -29.00
N ASP A 121 1.32 -19.27 -28.09
CA ASP A 121 0.62 -20.01 -27.05
C ASP A 121 -0.07 -19.09 -26.05
N ARG A 122 0.57 -18.00 -25.62
CA ARG A 122 -0.08 -17.00 -24.77
C ARG A 122 -1.30 -16.39 -25.44
N ALA A 123 -1.21 -16.04 -26.73
CA ALA A 123 -2.36 -15.54 -27.49
C ALA A 123 -3.51 -16.56 -27.57
N ARG A 124 -3.19 -17.85 -27.80
CA ARG A 124 -4.19 -18.94 -27.77
C ARG A 124 -4.83 -19.07 -26.39
N LEU A 125 -4.02 -19.05 -25.33
CA LEU A 125 -4.48 -19.12 -23.95
C LEU A 125 -5.41 -17.96 -23.61
N PHE A 126 -5.04 -16.72 -23.94
CA PHE A 126 -5.87 -15.54 -23.69
C PHE A 126 -7.22 -15.61 -24.40
N ALA A 127 -7.25 -16.09 -25.65
CA ALA A 127 -8.50 -16.29 -26.37
C ALA A 127 -9.43 -17.32 -25.67
N ARG A 128 -8.86 -18.38 -25.09
CA ARG A 128 -9.61 -19.35 -24.28
C ARG A 128 -10.08 -18.77 -22.96
N VAL A 129 -9.22 -18.06 -22.23
CA VAL A 129 -9.57 -17.41 -20.97
C VAL A 129 -10.77 -16.48 -21.14
N ARG A 130 -10.83 -15.70 -22.23
CA ARG A 130 -12.01 -14.85 -22.53
C ARG A 130 -13.29 -15.65 -22.67
N ARG A 131 -13.22 -16.87 -23.22
CA ARG A 131 -14.38 -17.75 -23.34
C ARG A 131 -14.78 -18.33 -22.00
N TRP A 132 -13.85 -18.57 -21.08
CA TRP A 132 -14.16 -19.12 -19.76
C TRP A 132 -14.62 -18.07 -18.75
N LEU A 133 -14.34 -16.80 -18.96
CA LEU A 133 -14.77 -15.74 -18.04
C LEU A 133 -16.27 -15.44 -18.14
N ALA A 134 -16.90 -15.27 -16.99
CA ALA A 134 -18.20 -14.62 -16.88
C ALA A 134 -18.12 -13.14 -17.31
N GLU A 135 -19.27 -12.49 -17.52
CA GLU A 135 -19.36 -11.10 -18.02
C GLU A 135 -18.56 -10.10 -17.16
N ASP A 136 -18.68 -10.20 -15.84
CA ASP A 136 -17.91 -9.39 -14.86
C ASP A 136 -16.68 -10.13 -14.31
N GLY A 137 -16.27 -11.20 -15.01
CA GLY A 137 -15.14 -12.03 -14.60
C GLY A 137 -13.79 -11.33 -14.77
N SER A 138 -12.79 -11.75 -14.00
CA SER A 138 -11.42 -11.27 -14.16
C SER A 138 -10.41 -12.40 -14.29
N PHE A 139 -9.44 -12.23 -15.18
CA PHE A 139 -8.24 -13.03 -15.28
C PHE A 139 -7.17 -12.51 -14.32
N VAL A 140 -6.67 -13.37 -13.45
CA VAL A 140 -5.66 -13.07 -12.44
C VAL A 140 -4.42 -13.89 -12.77
N LEU A 141 -3.30 -13.24 -13.08
CA LEU A 141 -2.08 -13.93 -13.50
C LEU A 141 -0.84 -13.33 -12.87
N SER A 142 0.14 -14.18 -12.60
CA SER A 142 1.43 -13.79 -12.03
C SER A 142 2.54 -13.78 -13.07
N LEU A 143 3.45 -12.82 -12.97
CA LEU A 143 4.66 -12.74 -13.79
C LEU A 143 5.86 -12.42 -12.91
N ARG A 144 6.95 -13.17 -13.09
CA ARG A 144 8.28 -12.86 -12.54
C ARG A 144 9.27 -12.74 -13.69
N THR A 145 9.86 -11.56 -13.83
CA THR A 145 11.01 -11.35 -14.73
C THR A 145 12.26 -11.33 -13.86
N PRO A 146 13.16 -12.33 -13.93
CA PRO A 146 14.40 -12.29 -13.16
C PRO A 146 15.24 -11.07 -13.56
N PRO A 147 16.12 -10.58 -12.67
CA PRO A 147 17.05 -9.51 -13.03
C PRO A 147 17.97 -10.02 -14.16
N LEU A 148 18.15 -9.20 -15.20
CA LEU A 148 19.10 -9.50 -16.27
C LEU A 148 20.51 -9.42 -15.67
N ALA A 149 21.15 -10.56 -15.39
CA ALA A 149 22.51 -10.61 -14.88
C ALA A 149 23.52 -10.47 -16.03
N ASP A 150 24.64 -9.79 -15.78
CA ASP A 150 25.72 -9.55 -16.76
C ASP A 150 26.51 -10.82 -17.13
N ASP A 151 26.43 -11.88 -16.31
CA ASP A 151 27.16 -13.14 -16.47
C ASP A 151 26.31 -14.31 -17.04
N GLY A 152 25.00 -14.11 -17.22
CA GLY A 152 24.10 -15.07 -17.87
C GLY A 152 23.83 -16.37 -17.10
N GLN A 153 24.37 -16.54 -15.89
CA GLN A 153 24.18 -17.75 -15.07
C GLN A 153 24.18 -17.46 -13.56
N ALA A 154 23.23 -18.04 -12.82
CA ALA A 154 23.16 -17.95 -11.37
C ALA A 154 22.93 -19.32 -10.73
N VAL A 155 23.58 -19.59 -9.58
CA VAL A 155 23.37 -20.81 -8.79
C VAL A 155 22.95 -20.44 -7.37
N HIS A 156 21.85 -21.02 -6.93
CA HIS A 156 21.21 -20.76 -5.64
C HIS A 156 21.12 -22.06 -4.84
N ASP A 157 21.66 -22.04 -3.62
CA ASP A 157 21.35 -23.06 -2.61
C ASP A 157 20.01 -22.70 -1.96
N ILE A 158 19.05 -23.61 -2.07
CA ILE A 158 17.69 -23.43 -1.55
C ILE A 158 17.44 -24.25 -0.28
N GLY A 159 18.48 -24.87 0.28
CA GLY A 159 18.41 -25.68 1.49
C GLY A 159 17.88 -27.10 1.25
N GLY A 160 18.07 -27.98 2.25
CA GLY A 160 17.64 -29.39 2.16
C GLY A 160 18.38 -30.22 1.11
N GLY A 161 19.63 -29.84 0.79
CA GLY A 161 20.47 -30.51 -0.21
C GLY A 161 20.09 -30.18 -1.66
N LEU A 162 19.28 -29.15 -1.91
CA LEU A 162 18.84 -28.77 -3.24
C LEU A 162 19.54 -27.51 -3.75
N ARG A 163 19.91 -27.52 -5.04
CA ARG A 163 20.51 -26.39 -5.73
C ARG A 163 19.77 -26.08 -7.03
N ILE A 164 19.41 -24.81 -7.22
CA ILE A 164 18.83 -24.27 -8.45
C ILE A 164 19.92 -23.58 -9.25
N ARG A 165 20.06 -23.93 -10.53
CA ARG A 165 20.89 -23.23 -11.52
C ARG A 165 19.97 -22.56 -12.54
N GLU A 166 20.06 -21.25 -12.67
CA GLU A 166 19.36 -20.45 -13.66
C GLU A 166 20.35 -20.00 -14.75
N GLU A 167 20.00 -20.19 -16.02
CA GLU A 167 20.82 -19.77 -17.17
C GLU A 167 19.97 -18.98 -18.16
N ILE A 168 20.45 -17.82 -18.57
CA ILE A 168 19.76 -16.93 -19.51
C ILE A 168 20.42 -17.01 -20.88
N ASP A 169 19.63 -17.44 -21.88
CA ASP A 169 19.94 -17.25 -23.30
C ASP A 169 19.27 -15.94 -23.76
N SER A 170 20.05 -14.86 -23.78
CA SER A 170 19.56 -13.52 -24.11
C SER A 170 19.23 -13.35 -25.60
N GLU A 171 19.83 -14.12 -26.50
CA GLU A 171 19.52 -14.10 -27.93
C GLU A 171 18.14 -14.70 -28.21
N ARG A 172 17.81 -15.81 -27.52
CA ARG A 172 16.52 -16.49 -27.66
C ARG A 172 15.45 -16.02 -26.68
N GLY A 173 15.83 -15.22 -25.68
CA GLY A 173 14.95 -14.80 -24.60
C GLY A 173 14.45 -15.98 -23.77
N ILE A 174 15.33 -16.95 -23.47
CA ILE A 174 14.97 -18.17 -22.74
C ILE A 174 15.70 -18.19 -21.39
N LEU A 175 14.97 -18.51 -20.32
CA LEU A 175 15.51 -18.84 -19.02
C LEU A 175 15.43 -20.36 -18.82
N SER A 176 16.57 -21.01 -18.59
CA SER A 176 16.63 -22.42 -18.20
C SER A 176 16.85 -22.53 -16.70
N THR A 177 15.91 -23.15 -15.98
CA THR A 177 16.01 -23.41 -14.54
C THR A 177 16.24 -24.89 -14.32
N THR A 178 17.39 -25.26 -13.76
CA THR A 178 17.81 -26.64 -13.51
C THR A 178 17.91 -26.89 -12.01
N LEU A 179 17.24 -27.93 -11.54
CA LEU A 179 17.26 -28.37 -10.16
C LEU A 179 18.15 -29.61 -10.01
N THR A 180 18.98 -29.60 -8.96
CA THR A 180 19.89 -30.71 -8.60
C THR A 180 19.79 -31.01 -7.11
N GLU A 181 20.00 -32.27 -6.73
CA GLU A 181 19.99 -32.75 -5.34
C GLU A 181 21.35 -33.36 -4.97
N ASP A 182 21.85 -33.06 -3.78
CA ASP A 182 23.13 -33.58 -3.30
C ASP A 182 23.11 -35.11 -3.20
N GLY A 183 24.07 -35.76 -3.88
CA GLY A 183 24.19 -37.23 -3.91
C GLY A 183 23.38 -37.91 -5.00
N ASP A 184 22.60 -37.16 -5.79
CA ASP A 184 21.94 -37.62 -7.02
C ASP A 184 22.56 -36.91 -8.24
N ALA A 185 22.85 -37.67 -9.30
CA ALA A 185 23.41 -37.11 -10.54
C ALA A 185 22.32 -36.63 -11.53
N SER A 186 21.04 -36.77 -11.15
CA SER A 186 19.88 -36.41 -11.96
C SER A 186 19.68 -34.89 -12.02
N GLU A 187 19.52 -34.33 -13.21
CA GLU A 187 19.19 -32.92 -13.42
C GLU A 187 17.74 -32.78 -13.90
N HIS A 188 16.97 -31.88 -13.26
CA HIS A 188 15.59 -31.59 -13.65
C HIS A 188 15.48 -30.17 -14.18
N THR A 189 15.25 -30.00 -15.48
CA THR A 189 15.28 -28.68 -16.13
C THR A 189 13.91 -28.27 -16.67
N VAL A 190 13.54 -27.02 -16.43
CA VAL A 190 12.42 -26.33 -17.11
C VAL A 190 12.95 -25.15 -17.90
N ARG A 191 12.34 -24.87 -19.05
CA ARG A 191 12.63 -23.69 -19.88
C ARG A 191 11.42 -22.78 -19.90
N THR A 192 11.65 -21.50 -19.69
CA THR A 192 10.64 -20.44 -19.75
C THR A 192 11.12 -19.32 -20.66
N HIS A 193 10.18 -18.54 -21.18
CA HIS A 193 10.43 -17.34 -21.95
C HIS A 193 10.63 -16.15 -21.03
N LEU A 194 11.68 -15.37 -21.25
CA LEU A 194 11.85 -14.06 -20.63
C LEU A 194 10.74 -13.14 -21.13
N LEU A 195 9.91 -12.70 -20.19
CA LEU A 195 8.74 -11.89 -20.47
C LEU A 195 8.73 -10.73 -19.50
N SER A 196 8.82 -9.51 -20.03
CA SER A 196 8.68 -8.30 -19.23
C SER A 196 7.22 -7.96 -18.96
N ARG A 197 6.95 -7.25 -17.87
CA ARG A 197 5.61 -6.80 -17.52
C ARG A 197 4.95 -5.94 -18.62
N PRO A 198 5.62 -4.94 -19.23
CA PRO A 198 5.03 -4.17 -20.33
C PRO A 198 4.62 -5.04 -21.52
N GLN A 199 5.46 -6.01 -21.91
CA GLN A 199 5.14 -6.93 -23.00
C GLN A 199 3.89 -7.76 -22.71
N LEU A 200 3.77 -8.30 -21.48
CA LEU A 200 2.58 -9.07 -21.10
C LEU A 200 1.31 -8.20 -21.11
N VAL A 201 1.39 -6.96 -20.64
CA VAL A 201 0.27 -6.01 -20.69
C VAL A 201 -0.16 -5.72 -22.12
N ASP A 202 0.79 -5.50 -23.04
CA ASP A 202 0.50 -5.27 -24.46
C ASP A 202 -0.16 -6.49 -25.11
N GLU A 203 0.29 -7.70 -24.77
CA GLU A 203 -0.30 -8.94 -25.29
C GLU A 203 -1.72 -9.20 -24.74
N LEU A 204 -1.96 -8.91 -23.46
CA LEU A 204 -3.31 -8.96 -22.86
C LEU A 204 -4.25 -7.96 -23.57
N HIS A 205 -3.78 -6.74 -23.80
CA HIS A 205 -4.54 -5.72 -24.52
C HIS A 205 -4.87 -6.16 -25.95
N ALA A 206 -3.88 -6.70 -26.68
CA ALA A 206 -4.09 -7.25 -28.01
C ALA A 206 -5.10 -8.40 -28.03
N ALA A 207 -5.20 -9.15 -26.93
CA ALA A 207 -6.19 -10.21 -26.77
C ALA A 207 -7.58 -9.71 -26.34
N GLY A 208 -7.77 -8.40 -26.12
CA GLY A 208 -9.04 -7.81 -25.71
C GLY A 208 -9.28 -7.82 -24.20
N PHE A 209 -8.19 -7.72 -23.41
CA PHE A 209 -8.26 -7.51 -21.98
C PHE A 209 -7.78 -6.11 -21.59
N THR A 210 -8.43 -5.53 -20.57
CA THR A 210 -7.95 -4.33 -19.88
C THR A 210 -7.35 -4.75 -18.55
N VAL A 211 -6.08 -4.40 -18.29
CA VAL A 211 -5.45 -4.63 -16.99
C VAL A 211 -5.97 -3.60 -15.98
N THR A 212 -6.85 -4.04 -15.08
CA THR A 212 -7.55 -3.19 -14.11
C THR A 212 -6.78 -3.01 -12.81
N ALA A 213 -5.88 -3.95 -12.47
CA ALA A 213 -5.02 -3.80 -11.32
C ALA A 213 -3.66 -4.49 -11.49
N GLN A 214 -2.66 -3.96 -10.79
CA GLN A 214 -1.32 -4.56 -10.69
C GLN A 214 -0.89 -4.55 -9.22
N HIS A 215 -0.44 -5.70 -8.74
CA HIS A 215 -0.07 -5.93 -7.35
C HIS A 215 1.38 -6.42 -7.32
N PRO A 216 2.35 -5.54 -7.01
CA PRO A 216 3.72 -5.96 -6.80
C PRO A 216 3.78 -7.04 -5.71
N VAL A 217 4.44 -8.15 -6.00
CA VAL A 217 4.65 -9.21 -5.02
C VAL A 217 5.87 -8.83 -4.19
N GLY A 218 5.60 -8.26 -3.01
CA GLY A 218 6.63 -7.69 -2.14
C GLY A 218 7.53 -8.75 -1.51
N LEU A 219 8.84 -8.53 -1.57
CA LEU A 219 9.85 -9.32 -0.86
C LEU A 219 9.63 -9.31 0.65
N ARG A 220 9.83 -10.46 1.30
CA ARG A 220 10.32 -10.51 2.69
C ARG A 220 11.82 -10.16 2.74
N GLY A 221 12.13 -8.87 2.61
CA GLY A 221 13.48 -8.31 2.76
C GLY A 221 14.28 -8.17 1.45
N HIS A 222 15.02 -7.07 1.33
CA HIS A 222 15.90 -6.73 0.21
C HIS A 222 16.76 -7.90 -0.26
N ASP A 223 16.35 -8.48 -1.37
CA ASP A 223 17.19 -9.28 -2.22
C ASP A 223 16.87 -8.92 -3.66
N ASP A 224 17.74 -8.15 -4.31
CA ASP A 224 17.58 -7.67 -5.69
C ASP A 224 17.62 -8.80 -6.74
N ARG A 225 17.60 -10.07 -6.28
CA ARG A 225 17.76 -11.30 -7.07
C ARG A 225 16.46 -11.85 -7.68
N ILE A 226 15.28 -11.41 -7.24
CA ILE A 226 13.99 -11.97 -7.72
C ILE A 226 13.45 -11.25 -8.97
N GLY A 227 13.90 -10.01 -9.20
CA GLY A 227 13.51 -9.21 -10.36
C GLY A 227 12.07 -8.67 -10.30
N ASP A 228 11.47 -8.36 -11.44
CA ASP A 228 10.13 -7.79 -11.55
C ASP A 228 9.06 -8.87 -11.31
N TYR A 229 8.49 -8.93 -10.10
CA TYR A 229 7.42 -9.85 -9.72
C TYR A 229 6.10 -9.12 -9.40
N ALA A 230 5.04 -9.42 -10.14
CA ALA A 230 3.69 -8.88 -9.89
C ALA A 230 2.57 -9.89 -10.19
N VAL A 231 1.42 -9.67 -9.54
CA VAL A 231 0.12 -10.21 -9.92
C VAL A 231 -0.65 -9.15 -10.70
N LEU A 232 -1.15 -9.50 -11.88
CA LEU A 232 -1.98 -8.67 -12.74
C LEU A 232 -3.43 -9.15 -12.65
N VAL A 233 -4.37 -8.20 -12.61
CA VAL A 233 -5.81 -8.46 -12.73
C VAL A 233 -6.28 -7.80 -14.01
N ALA A 234 -6.93 -8.58 -14.87
CA ALA A 234 -7.41 -8.12 -16.16
C ALA A 234 -8.88 -8.53 -16.38
N SER A 235 -9.69 -7.64 -16.95
CA SER A 235 -11.08 -7.90 -17.34
C SER A 235 -11.22 -7.84 -18.86
N VAL A 236 -12.27 -8.43 -19.42
CA VAL A 236 -12.55 -8.32 -20.86
C VAL A 236 -12.92 -6.87 -21.18
N SER A 237 -12.26 -6.27 -22.17
CA SER A 237 -12.53 -4.88 -22.58
C SER A 237 -13.93 -4.76 -23.19
N SER A 238 -14.65 -3.71 -22.83
CA SER A 238 -15.95 -3.40 -23.45
C SER A 238 -15.75 -2.75 -24.84
N PRO A 239 -16.68 -2.91 -25.80
CA PRO A 239 -16.52 -2.38 -27.17
C PRO A 239 -16.29 -0.86 -27.25
N SER A 240 -16.68 -0.09 -26.22
CA SER A 240 -16.46 1.37 -26.16
C SER A 240 -15.07 1.79 -25.70
N GLU A 241 -14.26 0.88 -25.14
CA GLU A 241 -12.92 1.19 -24.62
C GLU A 241 -11.80 1.03 -25.66
N ALA A 242 -12.06 0.32 -26.77
CA ALA A 242 -11.05 -0.07 -27.76
C ALA A 242 -10.47 1.09 -28.60
N ASP A 243 -11.16 2.25 -28.67
CA ASP A 243 -10.73 3.44 -29.43
C ASP A 243 -10.06 4.53 -28.58
N SER A 244 -9.88 4.28 -27.28
CA SER A 244 -9.15 5.20 -26.41
C SER A 244 -7.65 4.95 -26.53
N PRO A 245 -6.79 6.00 -26.63
CA PRO A 245 -5.34 5.79 -26.56
C PRO A 245 -5.00 5.04 -25.27
N PRO A 246 -3.99 4.16 -25.27
CA PRO A 246 -3.68 3.33 -24.12
C PRO A 246 -3.48 4.25 -22.93
N VAL A 247 -4.42 4.19 -21.99
CA VAL A 247 -4.23 4.80 -20.68
C VAL A 247 -3.23 3.88 -19.98
N ARG A 248 -1.94 4.17 -20.20
CA ARG A 248 -0.84 3.58 -19.43
C ARG A 248 -1.23 3.71 -17.97
N GLY A 249 -1.54 2.57 -17.34
CA GLY A 249 -2.32 2.44 -16.11
C GLY A 249 -2.47 3.73 -15.34
N THR A 250 -3.63 4.39 -15.47
CA THR A 250 -4.03 5.41 -14.51
C THR A 250 -4.26 4.68 -13.21
N SER A 251 -3.29 4.77 -12.31
CA SER A 251 -3.64 4.66 -10.90
C SER A 251 -4.67 5.72 -10.57
N ALA A 252 -5.46 5.45 -9.53
CA ALA A 252 -6.28 6.44 -8.85
C ALA A 252 -5.52 7.77 -8.57
N TYR A 253 -4.18 7.75 -8.49
CA TYR A 253 -3.39 8.98 -8.32
C TYR A 253 -3.16 9.79 -9.61
N LEU A 254 -3.20 9.16 -10.79
CA LEU A 254 -3.14 9.87 -12.07
C LEU A 254 -4.47 10.56 -12.41
N GLU A 255 -5.57 10.07 -11.86
CA GLU A 255 -6.86 10.75 -11.94
C GLU A 255 -6.75 12.19 -11.39
N PHE A 256 -5.93 12.45 -10.36
CA PHE A 256 -5.70 13.81 -9.84
C PHE A 256 -5.15 14.82 -10.86
N PHE A 257 -4.60 14.35 -11.98
CA PHE A 257 -4.14 15.22 -13.08
C PHE A 257 -5.17 15.36 -14.20
N LEU A 258 -6.28 14.62 -14.14
CA LEU A 258 -7.44 14.83 -15.01
C LEU A 258 -8.22 16.07 -14.54
N PRO A 259 -8.86 16.80 -15.45
CA PRO A 259 -9.75 17.87 -15.05
C PRO A 259 -10.93 17.30 -14.24
N PRO A 260 -11.39 18.00 -13.17
CA PRO A 260 -12.52 17.57 -12.33
C PRO A 260 -13.76 17.11 -13.11
N SER A 261 -14.03 17.72 -14.27
CA SER A 261 -15.13 17.37 -15.17
C SER A 261 -15.02 15.99 -15.84
N ARG A 262 -13.96 15.22 -15.58
CA ARG A 262 -13.74 13.87 -16.10
C ARG A 262 -13.89 12.79 -15.02
N PHE A 263 -14.15 13.19 -13.77
CA PHE A 263 -14.32 12.25 -12.65
C PHE A 263 -15.79 11.84 -12.53
N GLY A 264 -16.13 10.69 -13.14
CA GLY A 264 -17.46 10.08 -13.00
C GLY A 264 -18.62 10.92 -13.56
N GLU A 265 -19.80 10.29 -13.67
CA GLU A 265 -21.03 10.98 -14.08
C GLU A 265 -21.88 11.45 -12.89
N ILE A 266 -21.60 10.91 -11.69
CA ILE A 266 -22.36 11.15 -10.46
C ILE A 266 -21.45 11.88 -9.46
N GLU A 267 -21.83 13.10 -9.10
CA GLU A 267 -21.05 13.97 -8.21
C GLU A 267 -21.64 13.95 -6.80
N ALA A 268 -20.79 13.93 -5.76
CA ALA A 268 -21.25 14.14 -4.39
C ALA A 268 -21.54 15.62 -4.15
N ASP A 269 -22.76 15.97 -3.74
CA ASP A 269 -23.21 17.36 -3.56
C ASP A 269 -23.63 17.70 -2.11
N GLY A 270 -23.72 16.70 -1.23
CA GLY A 270 -24.08 16.89 0.18
C GLY A 270 -23.66 15.73 1.07
N ALA A 271 -23.58 15.96 2.38
CA ALA A 271 -23.37 14.90 3.36
C ALA A 271 -23.85 15.31 4.77
N GLU A 272 -24.45 14.37 5.50
CA GLU A 272 -24.89 14.52 6.88
C GLU A 272 -24.66 13.23 7.68
N GLY A 273 -24.08 13.33 8.87
CA GLY A 273 -23.80 12.18 9.71
C GLY A 273 -22.81 11.23 9.03
N VAL A 274 -23.28 10.07 8.57
CA VAL A 274 -22.47 9.09 7.83
C VAL A 274 -22.97 8.89 6.39
N THR A 275 -23.89 9.73 5.93
CA THR A 275 -24.54 9.58 4.63
C THR A 275 -24.08 10.69 3.69
N VAL A 276 -23.74 10.30 2.46
CA VAL A 276 -23.42 11.20 1.34
C VAL A 276 -24.58 11.19 0.36
N SER A 277 -24.93 12.36 -0.16
CA SER A 277 -25.91 12.58 -1.21
C SER A 277 -25.21 12.91 -2.51
N PHE A 278 -25.77 12.42 -3.61
CA PHE A 278 -25.23 12.60 -4.95
C PHE A 278 -26.18 13.37 -5.86
N SER A 279 -25.63 13.92 -6.95
CA SER A 279 -26.31 14.79 -7.91
C SER A 279 -27.47 14.13 -8.65
N ASP A 280 -27.54 12.80 -8.68
CA ASP A 280 -28.64 12.00 -9.24
C ASP A 280 -29.79 11.75 -8.23
N GLY A 281 -29.65 12.25 -7.00
CA GLY A 281 -30.59 12.04 -5.90
C GLY A 281 -30.37 10.76 -5.10
N SER A 282 -29.38 9.94 -5.46
CA SER A 282 -29.00 8.76 -4.68
C SER A 282 -28.27 9.13 -3.39
N THR A 283 -28.18 8.17 -2.47
CA THR A 283 -27.43 8.32 -1.21
C THR A 283 -26.64 7.07 -0.89
N ALA A 284 -25.49 7.23 -0.24
CA ALA A 284 -24.66 6.13 0.22
C ALA A 284 -24.17 6.36 1.64
N ILE A 285 -23.96 5.25 2.37
CA ILE A 285 -23.25 5.28 3.64
C ILE A 285 -21.76 5.40 3.34
N ASP A 286 -21.12 6.42 3.89
CA ASP A 286 -19.67 6.56 3.88
C ASP A 286 -19.04 5.66 4.97
N ALA A 287 -18.69 4.46 4.55
CA ALA A 287 -18.07 3.45 5.41
C ALA A 287 -16.56 3.70 5.67
N ILE A 288 -15.96 4.74 5.07
CA ILE A 288 -14.52 5.05 5.21
C ILE A 288 -14.25 6.42 5.86
N SER A 289 -15.31 7.18 6.19
CA SER A 289 -15.21 8.52 6.79
C SER A 289 -14.40 9.49 5.93
N GLY A 290 -14.75 9.60 4.65
CA GLY A 290 -14.06 10.38 3.62
C GLY A 290 -12.80 9.65 3.20
N LEU A 291 -11.64 10.17 3.63
CA LEU A 291 -10.38 9.42 3.59
C LEU A 291 -9.86 9.32 5.03
N TRP A 292 -10.63 8.60 5.86
CA TRP A 292 -10.37 8.39 7.30
C TRP A 292 -10.44 9.66 8.17
N ASN A 293 -10.80 10.80 7.58
CA ASN A 293 -10.63 12.14 8.13
C ASN A 293 -11.92 12.80 8.66
N VAL A 294 -13.07 12.12 8.55
CA VAL A 294 -14.37 12.58 9.09
C VAL A 294 -14.83 11.72 10.28
N PRO A 295 -14.04 11.58 11.37
CA PRO A 295 -14.37 10.67 12.47
C PRO A 295 -15.57 11.10 13.32
N LEU A 296 -16.03 12.35 13.17
CA LEU A 296 -17.19 12.90 13.90
C LEU A 296 -18.47 12.93 13.05
N GLY A 297 -18.43 12.41 11.83
CA GLY A 297 -19.49 12.53 10.84
C GLY A 297 -19.56 13.92 10.19
N TYR A 298 -20.29 13.98 9.08
CA TYR A 298 -20.54 15.19 8.31
C TYR A 298 -21.55 16.13 9.00
N GLY A 299 -21.47 17.42 8.73
CA GLY A 299 -22.45 18.40 9.20
C GLY A 299 -22.30 18.88 10.65
N SER A 300 -21.12 18.74 11.27
CA SER A 300 -20.89 19.16 12.66
C SER A 300 -21.00 20.69 12.85
N ARG A 301 -22.15 21.16 13.34
CA ARG A 301 -22.39 22.58 13.65
C ARG A 301 -21.35 23.17 14.61
N ALA A 302 -20.94 22.40 15.63
CA ALA A 302 -19.96 22.86 16.60
C ALA A 302 -18.60 23.21 15.95
N ILE A 303 -18.19 22.48 14.91
CA ILE A 303 -16.95 22.74 14.18
C ILE A 303 -17.15 23.91 13.23
N ALA A 304 -18.24 23.92 12.47
CA ALA A 304 -18.56 24.99 11.53
C ALA A 304 -18.63 26.36 12.23
N ASP A 305 -19.34 26.46 13.35
CA ASP A 305 -19.47 27.69 14.13
C ASP A 305 -18.11 28.14 14.68
N ALA A 306 -17.29 27.22 15.20
CA ALA A 306 -15.97 27.56 15.73
C ALA A 306 -15.01 28.08 14.64
N VAL A 307 -14.99 27.42 13.47
CA VAL A 307 -14.19 27.86 12.31
C VAL A 307 -14.67 29.21 11.81
N HIS A 308 -15.98 29.42 11.71
CA HIS A 308 -16.55 30.70 11.32
C HIS A 308 -16.11 31.84 12.25
N GLN A 309 -16.22 31.65 13.57
CA GLN A 309 -15.80 32.64 14.54
C GLN A 309 -14.29 32.96 14.47
N VAL A 310 -13.43 31.93 14.36
CA VAL A 310 -11.98 32.15 14.24
C VAL A 310 -11.64 32.88 12.94
N ASN A 311 -12.28 32.55 11.82
CA ASN A 311 -12.04 33.22 10.54
C ASN A 311 -12.48 34.69 10.53
N LEU A 312 -13.55 35.03 11.24
CA LEU A 312 -13.96 36.43 11.43
C LEU A 312 -12.99 37.20 12.33
N GLN A 313 -12.43 36.56 13.36
CA GLN A 313 -11.44 37.18 14.24
C GLN A 313 -10.10 37.39 13.55
N ALA A 314 -9.56 36.33 12.92
CA ALA A 314 -8.37 36.37 12.09
C ALA A 314 -8.31 35.10 11.23
N SER A 315 -8.58 35.24 9.94
CA SER A 315 -8.46 34.15 8.95
C SER A 315 -7.04 33.58 8.86
N ALA A 316 -6.02 34.40 9.10
CA ALA A 316 -4.64 33.97 9.25
C ALA A 316 -3.85 34.96 10.12
N LEU A 317 -2.91 34.44 10.91
CA LEU A 317 -1.95 35.23 11.68
C LEU A 317 -0.53 34.75 11.42
N PRO A 318 0.47 35.64 11.39
CA PRO A 318 1.86 35.24 11.25
C PRO A 318 2.30 34.45 12.50
N ILE A 319 2.71 33.20 12.29
CA ILE A 319 3.33 32.35 13.33
C ILE A 319 4.84 32.24 13.16
N PHE A 320 5.41 33.00 12.22
CA PHE A 320 6.85 33.14 12.07
C PHE A 320 7.36 34.24 13.00
N ARG A 321 8.26 33.90 13.93
CA ARG A 321 8.83 34.80 14.96
C ARG A 321 7.83 35.37 15.98
N ARG A 322 6.54 35.00 15.92
CA ARG A 322 5.49 35.33 16.88
C ARG A 322 4.62 34.10 17.17
N GLY A 323 3.92 34.10 18.31
CA GLY A 323 2.98 33.05 18.68
C GLY A 323 1.54 33.36 18.28
N SER A 324 0.68 32.34 18.32
CA SER A 324 -0.77 32.47 18.18
C SER A 324 -1.45 31.88 19.42
N THR A 325 -2.42 32.60 19.98
CA THR A 325 -3.20 32.12 21.14
C THR A 325 -3.93 30.82 20.80
N SER A 326 -4.54 30.74 19.62
CA SER A 326 -5.25 29.54 19.15
C SER A 326 -4.29 28.37 18.95
N ALA A 327 -3.11 28.62 18.35
CA ALA A 327 -2.09 27.58 18.17
C ALA A 327 -1.55 27.06 19.50
N ARG A 328 -1.30 27.94 20.48
CA ARG A 328 -0.86 27.57 21.83
C ARG A 328 -1.91 26.70 22.53
N GLN A 329 -3.18 27.13 22.52
CA GLN A 329 -4.26 26.37 23.12
C GLN A 329 -4.49 25.02 22.45
N ALA A 330 -4.33 24.93 21.12
CA ALA A 330 -4.39 23.67 20.39
C ALA A 330 -3.23 22.75 20.77
N ALA A 331 -2.00 23.28 20.87
CA ALA A 331 -0.83 22.51 21.28
C ALA A 331 -0.95 21.97 22.70
N GLU A 332 -1.45 22.77 23.65
CA GLU A 332 -1.71 22.34 25.04
C GLU A 332 -2.71 21.18 25.08
N ARG A 333 -3.85 21.30 24.38
CA ARG A 333 -4.85 20.24 24.30
C ARG A 333 -4.34 18.97 23.63
N LEU A 334 -3.54 19.10 22.57
CA LEU A 334 -2.93 17.96 21.88
C LEU A 334 -1.94 17.22 22.79
N ARG A 335 -1.15 17.95 23.59
CA ARG A 335 -0.25 17.35 24.58
C ARG A 335 -1.01 16.63 25.68
N GLU A 336 -2.07 17.22 26.21
CA GLU A 336 -2.96 16.57 27.19
C GLU A 336 -3.59 15.28 26.61
N TYR A 337 -4.02 15.33 25.34
CA TYR A 337 -4.57 14.18 24.64
C TYR A 337 -3.53 13.06 24.45
N ALA A 338 -2.36 13.39 23.91
CA ALA A 338 -1.33 12.42 23.54
C ALA A 338 -0.58 11.83 24.75
N GLY A 339 -0.59 12.54 25.88
CA GLY A 339 0.15 12.22 27.10
C GLY A 339 1.26 13.23 27.33
N ALA A 340 0.99 14.22 28.19
CA ALA A 340 1.91 15.31 28.47
C ALA A 340 3.22 14.87 29.15
N ASP A 341 3.25 13.64 29.68
CA ASP A 341 4.42 12.95 30.22
C ASP A 341 5.36 12.40 29.13
N ARG A 342 4.87 12.24 27.90
CA ARG A 342 5.59 11.62 26.77
C ARG A 342 5.96 12.60 25.66
N TYR A 343 5.11 13.60 25.44
CA TYR A 343 5.27 14.56 24.34
C TYR A 343 5.45 15.98 24.87
N GLU A 344 6.55 16.61 24.47
CA GLU A 344 6.96 17.93 24.97
C GLU A 344 6.48 19.08 24.08
N SER A 345 6.47 18.89 22.76
CA SER A 345 6.22 19.96 21.79
C SER A 345 5.29 19.52 20.65
N VAL A 346 4.59 20.48 20.05
CA VAL A 346 3.76 20.29 18.86
C VAL A 346 4.28 21.17 17.73
N PHE A 347 4.46 20.56 16.56
CA PHE A 347 4.70 21.26 15.31
C PHE A 347 3.45 21.14 14.44
N PHE A 348 2.95 22.26 13.92
CA PHE A 348 1.75 22.27 13.06
C PHE A 348 2.14 22.18 11.59
N ALA A 349 1.42 21.35 10.86
CA ALA A 349 1.53 21.16 9.42
C ALA A 349 0.12 21.16 8.80
N THR A 350 0.03 21.34 7.48
CA THR A 350 -1.25 21.44 6.76
C THR A 350 -1.73 20.10 6.20
N SER A 351 -0.88 19.07 6.21
CA SER A 351 -1.20 17.74 5.69
C SER A 351 -0.32 16.67 6.35
N GLY A 352 -0.71 15.39 6.19
CA GLY A 352 0.11 14.24 6.64
C GLY A 352 1.49 14.27 5.97
N SER A 353 1.52 14.40 4.65
CA SER A 353 2.76 14.46 3.86
C SER A 353 3.72 15.55 4.35
N SER A 354 3.23 16.78 4.55
CA SER A 354 4.08 17.89 5.02
C SER A 354 4.56 17.70 6.47
N ALA A 355 3.80 17.00 7.30
CA ALA A 355 4.23 16.63 8.64
C ALA A 355 5.33 15.55 8.62
N LEU A 356 5.23 14.56 7.73
CA LEU A 356 6.26 13.53 7.57
C LEU A 356 7.56 14.10 6.99
N ASP A 357 7.48 15.03 6.04
CA ASP A 357 8.64 15.78 5.56
C ASP A 357 9.36 16.50 6.72
N ALA A 358 8.59 17.16 7.60
CA ALA A 358 9.14 17.82 8.79
C ALA A 358 9.78 16.82 9.76
N VAL A 359 9.16 15.65 9.96
CA VAL A 359 9.72 14.60 10.82
C VAL A 359 11.02 14.03 10.29
N VAL A 360 11.15 13.80 8.98
CA VAL A 360 12.41 13.33 8.40
C VAL A 360 13.51 14.37 8.59
N LYS A 361 13.21 15.65 8.36
CA LYS A 361 14.14 16.76 8.59
C LYS A 361 14.59 16.84 10.04
N LEU A 362 13.63 16.82 10.98
CA LEU A 362 13.91 16.86 12.41
C LEU A 362 14.71 15.64 12.87
N SER A 363 14.37 14.45 12.37
CA SER A 363 15.08 13.21 12.71
C SER A 363 16.55 13.29 12.29
N ARG A 364 16.82 13.70 11.05
CA ARG A 364 18.19 13.89 10.55
C ARG A 364 18.91 15.01 11.31
N GLN A 365 18.23 16.10 11.64
CA GLN A 365 18.82 17.22 12.40
C GLN A 365 19.23 16.79 13.81
N VAL A 366 18.33 16.14 14.56
CA VAL A 366 18.60 15.64 15.91
C VAL A 366 19.77 14.66 15.86
N GLN A 367 19.74 13.72 14.93
CA GLN A 367 20.79 12.71 14.80
C GLN A 367 22.14 13.34 14.42
N LYS A 368 22.15 14.36 13.56
CA LYS A 368 23.35 15.13 13.24
C LYS A 368 23.92 15.88 14.45
N LEU A 369 23.07 16.48 15.28
CA LEU A 369 23.48 17.24 16.46
C LEU A 369 23.99 16.33 17.59
N VAL A 370 23.37 15.16 17.78
CA VAL A 370 23.71 14.25 18.88
C VAL A 370 24.85 13.28 18.51
N HIS A 371 24.90 12.82 17.26
CA HIS A 371 25.77 11.72 16.83
C HIS A 371 26.62 12.02 15.57
N GLY A 372 26.57 13.24 15.03
CA GLY A 372 27.29 13.62 13.82
C GLY A 372 26.62 13.17 12.51
N ALA A 373 27.27 13.42 11.36
CA ALA A 373 26.63 13.36 10.04
C ALA A 373 26.38 11.94 9.45
N ARG A 374 26.67 10.85 10.18
CA ARG A 374 26.49 9.47 9.67
C ARG A 374 25.02 9.03 9.60
N ARG A 375 24.19 9.45 10.54
CA ARG A 375 22.80 8.99 10.69
C ARG A 375 21.83 9.77 9.81
N ARG A 376 21.53 9.24 8.63
CA ARG A 376 20.75 9.91 7.59
C ARG A 376 19.61 9.07 7.01
N ARG A 377 19.70 7.74 7.12
CA ARG A 377 18.71 6.82 6.53
C ARG A 377 17.45 6.75 7.37
N VAL A 378 16.31 6.64 6.71
CA VAL A 378 15.02 6.44 7.36
C VAL A 378 14.48 5.09 6.91
N VAL A 379 14.03 4.27 7.86
CA VAL A 379 13.41 2.98 7.57
C VAL A 379 11.90 3.14 7.63
N SER A 380 11.18 2.60 6.66
CA SER A 380 9.71 2.51 6.63
C SER A 380 9.28 1.10 6.21
N LEU A 381 7.97 0.88 6.06
CA LEU A 381 7.41 -0.45 5.84
C LEU A 381 6.85 -0.60 4.43
N VAL A 382 7.04 -1.76 3.80
CA VAL A 382 6.36 -2.12 2.55
C VAL A 382 4.84 -2.11 2.77
N GLY A 383 4.11 -1.51 1.84
CA GLY A 383 2.64 -1.35 1.93
C GLY A 383 2.17 -0.19 2.82
N SER A 384 3.06 0.57 3.45
CA SER A 384 2.66 1.77 4.22
C SER A 384 2.33 2.97 3.33
N TYR A 385 1.55 3.91 3.86
CA TYR A 385 1.27 5.19 3.21
C TYR A 385 1.65 6.36 4.12
N HIS A 386 2.62 7.17 3.68
CA HIS A 386 3.14 8.32 4.43
C HIS A 386 2.89 9.66 3.74
N GLY A 387 2.29 9.64 2.55
CA GLY A 387 1.93 10.83 1.76
C GLY A 387 2.60 10.90 0.39
N ILE A 388 2.41 12.05 -0.27
CA ILE A 388 2.74 12.28 -1.68
C ILE A 388 3.68 13.48 -1.95
N THR A 389 4.15 14.19 -0.92
CA THR A 389 5.31 15.09 -1.10
C THR A 389 6.55 14.25 -1.37
N SER A 390 7.57 14.75 -2.06
CA SER A 390 8.69 13.91 -2.50
C SER A 390 9.36 13.09 -1.37
N THR A 391 9.53 13.66 -0.17
CA THR A 391 10.09 12.91 0.97
C THR A 391 9.09 11.93 1.58
N ALA A 392 7.83 12.32 1.75
CA ALA A 392 6.76 11.43 2.19
C ALA A 392 6.52 10.26 1.22
N MET A 393 6.59 10.51 -0.09
CA MET A 393 6.42 9.52 -1.14
C MET A 393 7.58 8.52 -1.18
N ALA A 394 8.81 8.99 -0.93
CA ALA A 394 9.97 8.12 -0.73
C ALA A 394 9.82 7.22 0.51
N LEU A 395 9.14 7.71 1.57
CA LEU A 395 8.82 6.89 2.73
C LEU A 395 7.70 5.88 2.45
N SER A 396 6.68 6.25 1.68
CA SER A 396 5.52 5.39 1.39
C SER A 396 5.95 4.07 0.76
N GLY A 397 5.54 2.96 1.38
CA GLY A 397 5.79 1.60 0.89
C GLY A 397 4.74 1.10 -0.11
N ALA A 398 3.63 1.82 -0.28
CA ALA A 398 2.71 1.64 -1.41
C ALA A 398 3.34 2.20 -2.69
N TYR A 399 3.03 1.58 -3.84
CA TYR A 399 3.41 2.12 -5.14
C TYR A 399 2.55 3.35 -5.47
N LEU A 400 3.22 4.50 -5.54
CA LEU A 400 2.65 5.83 -5.77
C LEU A 400 3.36 6.51 -6.96
N TYR A 401 3.86 5.72 -7.93
CA TYR A 401 4.58 6.23 -9.11
C TYR A 401 5.91 6.89 -8.76
N GLN A 402 6.57 6.41 -7.71
CA GLN A 402 7.88 6.91 -7.28
C GLN A 402 8.90 6.91 -8.43
N ASP A 403 8.89 5.85 -9.25
CA ASP A 403 9.71 5.67 -10.43
C ASP A 403 9.36 6.65 -11.56
N VAL A 404 8.08 6.86 -11.84
CA VAL A 404 7.63 7.81 -12.89
C VAL A 404 7.97 9.26 -12.52
N TYR A 405 7.98 9.58 -11.22
CA TYR A 405 8.33 10.91 -10.72
C TYR A 405 9.81 11.07 -10.34
N ASP A 406 10.65 10.05 -10.57
CA ASP A 406 12.07 10.03 -10.19
C ASP A 406 12.31 10.45 -8.72
N VAL A 407 11.48 9.94 -7.81
CA VAL A 407 11.61 10.21 -6.38
C VAL A 407 12.92 9.62 -5.85
N ASP A 408 13.74 10.44 -5.17
CA ASP A 408 15.00 9.97 -4.59
C ASP A 408 14.76 9.11 -3.34
N GLU A 409 14.92 7.80 -3.50
CA GLU A 409 14.75 6.81 -2.44
C GLU A 409 16.07 6.35 -1.79
N ARG A 410 17.24 6.87 -2.21
CA ARG A 410 18.56 6.33 -1.80
C ARG A 410 18.83 6.35 -0.30
N LEU A 411 18.14 7.22 0.45
CA LEU A 411 18.23 7.32 1.91
C LEU A 411 17.04 6.69 2.65
N HIS A 412 16.20 5.96 1.94
CA HIS A 412 14.96 5.37 2.44
C HIS A 412 15.05 3.85 2.27
N ILE A 413 14.86 3.10 3.36
CA ILE A 413 14.90 1.64 3.34
C ILE A 413 13.51 1.14 3.68
N LYS A 414 12.97 0.24 2.86
CA LYS A 414 11.67 -0.37 3.08
C LYS A 414 11.86 -1.82 3.52
N ILE A 415 11.18 -2.21 4.59
CA ILE A 415 11.17 -3.59 5.07
C ILE A 415 9.72 -4.10 5.17
N PRO A 416 9.48 -5.40 5.06
CA PRO A 416 8.14 -5.95 5.29
C PRO A 416 7.66 -5.60 6.70
N TYR A 417 6.37 -5.31 6.84
CA TYR A 417 5.78 -4.93 8.13
C TYR A 417 5.80 -6.07 9.17
N ASP A 418 5.91 -7.32 8.72
CA ASP A 418 5.86 -8.53 9.54
C ASP A 418 7.19 -9.31 9.63
N ASP A 419 8.25 -8.84 8.97
CA ASP A 419 9.56 -9.52 8.95
C ASP A 419 10.54 -8.88 9.97
N VAL A 420 10.55 -9.45 11.16
CA VAL A 420 11.48 -9.09 12.24
C VAL A 420 12.94 -9.32 11.86
N ASP A 421 13.22 -10.35 11.04
CA ASP A 421 14.58 -10.67 10.64
C ASP A 421 15.10 -9.72 9.56
N ALA A 422 14.24 -9.20 8.68
CA ALA A 422 14.58 -8.09 7.79
C ALA A 422 15.00 -6.86 8.59
N LEU A 423 14.26 -6.49 9.64
CA LEU A 423 14.64 -5.40 10.53
C LEU A 423 16.02 -5.65 11.17
N ARG A 424 16.29 -6.88 11.62
CA ARG A 424 17.61 -7.26 12.17
C ARG A 424 18.73 -7.18 11.13
N ARG A 425 18.48 -7.61 9.89
CA ARG A 425 19.44 -7.50 8.77
C ARG A 425 19.77 -6.03 8.50
N VAL A 426 18.75 -5.16 8.39
CA VAL A 426 18.92 -3.72 8.19
C VAL A 426 19.66 -3.07 9.35
N ALA A 427 19.31 -3.40 10.60
CA ALA A 427 19.98 -2.86 11.78
C ALA A 427 21.44 -3.33 11.92
N ARG A 428 21.77 -4.55 11.48
CA ARG A 428 23.16 -5.03 11.40
C ARG A 428 23.96 -4.28 10.35
N ARG A 429 23.39 -4.13 9.14
CA ARG A 429 24.09 -3.52 7.99
C ARG A 429 24.23 -2.00 8.10
N PHE A 430 23.18 -1.31 8.55
CA PHE A 430 23.07 0.15 8.49
C PHE A 430 22.83 0.80 9.86
N GLY A 431 22.92 0.06 10.98
CA GLY A 431 22.47 0.53 12.29
C GLY A 431 23.00 1.90 12.74
N GLU A 432 24.25 2.22 12.40
CA GLU A 432 24.87 3.51 12.70
C GLU A 432 24.52 4.65 11.72
N GLU A 433 23.84 4.31 10.63
CA GLU A 433 23.39 5.24 9.60
C GLU A 433 21.88 5.50 9.66
N ILE A 434 21.13 4.75 10.48
CA ILE A 434 19.69 4.92 10.67
C ILE A 434 19.43 6.12 11.59
N ALA A 435 18.70 7.09 11.06
CA ALA A 435 18.21 8.25 11.78
C ALA A 435 16.88 7.98 12.49
N ALA A 436 15.94 7.33 11.80
CA ALA A 436 14.62 7.01 12.32
C ALA A 436 14.03 5.75 11.66
N ILE A 437 13.09 5.12 12.36
CA ILE A 437 12.14 4.15 11.81
C ILE A 437 10.74 4.77 11.91
N VAL A 438 10.05 4.88 10.78
CA VAL A 438 8.70 5.44 10.63
C VAL A 438 7.72 4.30 10.37
N MET A 439 6.68 4.20 11.19
CA MET A 439 5.69 3.12 11.04
C MET A 439 4.29 3.60 11.41
N GLU A 440 3.31 3.15 10.63
CA GLU A 440 1.91 3.19 11.03
C GLU A 440 1.64 2.09 12.07
N PRO A 441 0.96 2.36 13.20
CA PRO A 441 0.59 1.31 14.15
C PRO A 441 -0.33 0.24 13.57
N VAL A 442 -1.20 0.67 12.64
CA VAL A 442 -2.04 -0.15 11.78
C VAL A 442 -1.88 0.44 10.39
N LEU A 443 -1.35 -0.34 9.45
CA LEU A 443 -1.19 0.12 8.07
C LEU A 443 -2.58 0.42 7.49
N GLY A 444 -2.79 1.65 7.00
CA GLY A 444 -4.08 2.12 6.50
C GLY A 444 -4.58 1.26 5.35
N SER A 445 -3.69 0.93 4.40
CA SER A 445 -3.99 0.00 3.31
C SER A 445 -4.13 -1.43 3.84
N GLY A 446 -5.37 -1.88 4.00
CA GLY A 446 -5.71 -3.23 4.45
C GLY A 446 -5.91 -3.40 5.96
N ALA A 447 -5.87 -2.30 6.74
CA ALA A 447 -6.11 -2.30 8.19
C ALA A 447 -5.28 -3.34 8.96
N LEU A 448 -3.98 -3.42 8.65
CA LEU A 448 -3.08 -4.46 9.15
C LEU A 448 -2.33 -3.97 10.40
N PRO A 449 -2.61 -4.51 11.60
CA PRO A 449 -1.87 -4.13 12.79
C PRO A 449 -0.42 -4.62 12.71
N LEU A 450 0.52 -3.82 13.21
CA LEU A 450 1.90 -4.29 13.33
C LEU A 450 2.00 -5.46 14.31
N PRO A 451 2.72 -6.54 13.95
CA PRO A 451 2.94 -7.64 14.86
C PRO A 451 3.64 -7.19 16.15
N THR A 452 3.22 -7.71 17.29
CA THR A 452 3.82 -7.37 18.59
C THR A 452 5.33 -7.67 18.61
N ALA A 453 5.76 -8.74 17.93
CA ALA A 453 7.18 -9.08 17.80
C ALA A 453 7.98 -7.97 17.09
N MET A 454 7.41 -7.35 16.05
CA MET A 454 8.01 -6.22 15.35
C MET A 454 8.17 -5.01 16.27
N LEU A 455 7.12 -4.68 17.03
CA LEU A 455 7.17 -3.56 17.99
C LEU A 455 8.23 -3.77 19.08
N HIS A 456 8.31 -4.97 19.64
CA HIS A 456 9.32 -5.32 20.64
C HIS A 456 10.73 -5.24 20.07
N GLU A 457 10.94 -5.71 18.84
CA GLU A 457 12.26 -5.67 18.22
C GLU A 457 12.70 -4.24 17.90
N VAL A 458 11.80 -3.39 17.40
CA VAL A 458 12.08 -1.97 17.18
C VAL A 458 12.47 -1.30 18.50
N ALA A 459 11.74 -1.54 19.59
CA ALA A 459 12.06 -0.98 20.90
C ALA A 459 13.45 -1.42 21.39
N ARG A 460 13.76 -2.73 21.26
CA ARG A 460 15.05 -3.30 21.64
C ARG A 460 16.20 -2.69 20.81
N LEU A 461 16.05 -2.63 19.50
CA LEU A 461 17.07 -2.09 18.60
C LEU A 461 17.25 -0.58 18.78
N ARG A 462 16.18 0.15 19.09
CA ARG A 462 16.23 1.58 19.42
C ARG A 462 17.14 1.82 20.62
N GLU A 463 17.00 1.03 21.68
CA GLU A 463 17.85 1.16 22.87
C GLU A 463 19.33 0.86 22.58
N GLN A 464 19.59 -0.11 21.70
CA GLN A 464 20.95 -0.51 21.34
C GLN A 464 21.62 0.44 20.35
N ARG A 465 20.84 1.01 19.43
CA ARG A 465 21.37 1.72 18.26
C ARG A 465 21.09 3.21 18.27
N GLY A 466 20.15 3.73 19.06
CA GLY A 466 19.92 5.16 19.23
C GLY A 466 19.19 5.88 18.08
N PHE A 467 18.57 5.15 17.15
CA PHE A 467 17.67 5.77 16.15
C PHE A 467 16.37 6.27 16.81
N LEU A 468 15.64 7.15 16.12
CA LEU A 468 14.31 7.60 16.57
C LEU A 468 13.21 6.66 16.10
N VAL A 469 12.11 6.59 16.85
CA VAL A 469 10.90 5.88 16.42
C VAL A 469 9.80 6.90 16.21
N VAL A 470 9.19 6.85 15.04
CA VAL A 470 8.11 7.73 14.61
C VAL A 470 6.86 6.89 14.45
N ALA A 471 5.81 7.28 15.18
CA ALA A 471 4.48 6.74 15.01
C ALA A 471 3.73 7.62 14.01
N ASP A 472 3.46 7.09 12.83
CA ASP A 472 2.55 7.74 11.88
C ASP A 472 1.11 7.43 12.30
N GLU A 473 0.48 8.38 13.00
CA GLU A 473 -0.90 8.28 13.47
C GLU A 473 -1.88 9.13 12.64
N VAL A 474 -1.55 9.43 11.38
CA VAL A 474 -2.45 10.21 10.50
C VAL A 474 -3.83 9.54 10.39
N ALA A 475 -3.87 8.22 10.20
CA ALA A 475 -5.12 7.45 10.15
C ALA A 475 -5.56 6.90 11.51
N THR A 476 -4.61 6.42 12.33
CA THR A 476 -4.91 5.69 13.58
C THR A 476 -5.17 6.61 14.78
N GLY A 477 -4.83 7.89 14.67
CA GLY A 477 -4.99 8.88 15.72
C GLY A 477 -6.43 9.09 16.15
N PHE A 478 -6.61 9.94 17.17
CA PHE A 478 -7.93 10.38 17.66
C PHE A 478 -8.97 9.26 17.87
N TYR A 479 -8.53 8.14 18.47
CA TYR A 479 -9.36 6.99 18.85
C TYR A 479 -9.90 6.13 17.70
N ARG A 480 -9.38 6.25 16.47
CA ARG A 480 -9.85 5.41 15.35
C ARG A 480 -9.80 3.91 15.65
N THR A 481 -8.79 3.46 16.40
CA THR A 481 -8.59 2.07 16.81
C THR A 481 -9.31 1.68 18.11
N GLY A 482 -10.21 2.53 18.63
CA GLY A 482 -10.92 2.32 19.89
C GLY A 482 -10.13 2.66 21.16
N VAL A 483 -8.81 2.81 21.07
CA VAL A 483 -7.93 3.24 22.17
C VAL A 483 -6.98 4.35 21.71
N ARG A 484 -6.35 5.06 22.66
CA ARG A 484 -5.26 5.98 22.33
C ARG A 484 -4.01 5.16 21.98
N VAL A 485 -3.53 5.25 20.74
CA VAL A 485 -2.45 4.41 20.22
C VAL A 485 -1.07 4.78 20.79
N SER A 486 -0.89 5.98 21.37
CA SER A 486 0.29 6.33 22.18
C SER A 486 0.58 5.33 23.32
N ARG A 487 -0.37 4.44 23.65
CA ARG A 487 -0.22 3.30 24.56
C ARG A 487 0.28 2.01 23.89
N ALA A 488 -0.06 1.74 22.63
CA ALA A 488 0.25 0.48 21.92
C ALA A 488 1.73 0.31 21.58
N LEU A 489 2.42 1.38 21.18
CA LEU A 489 3.86 1.36 20.87
C LEU A 489 4.77 1.37 22.11
N SER A 490 4.20 1.48 23.32
CA SER A 490 4.95 1.64 24.58
C SER A 490 5.20 0.35 25.37
N GLY A 491 4.82 -0.83 24.82
CA GLY A 491 5.22 -2.13 25.35
C GLY A 491 4.71 -2.52 26.75
N ARG A 492 3.83 -1.75 27.39
CA ARG A 492 3.23 -2.15 28.68
C ARG A 492 2.02 -3.06 28.45
N SER A 493 2.30 -4.36 28.37
CA SER A 493 1.34 -5.45 28.56
C SER A 493 0.52 -5.22 29.83
N HIS A 494 -0.81 -5.31 29.70
CA HIS A 494 -1.67 -5.60 30.84
C HIS A 494 -1.32 -7.01 31.34
N ARG A 495 -0.55 -7.11 32.42
CA ARG A 495 -0.80 -8.16 33.41
C ARG A 495 -1.82 -7.62 34.39
N THR A 496 -3.03 -8.17 34.31
CA THR A 496 -3.87 -8.32 35.49
C THR A 496 -3.06 -9.05 36.56
N CYS A 497 -2.78 -8.37 37.66
CA CYS A 497 -2.58 -9.01 38.94
C CYS A 497 -3.30 -8.17 39.98
N SER A 498 -4.32 -8.78 40.55
CA SER A 498 -5.12 -8.30 41.67
C SER A 498 -4.25 -8.10 42.92
N CYS A 499 -4.52 -7.04 43.68
CA CYS A 499 -4.83 -7.15 45.11
C CYS A 499 -5.15 -5.76 45.70
N SER A 500 -6.34 -5.67 46.28
CA SER A 500 -6.79 -4.82 47.39
C SER A 500 -5.80 -3.81 47.99
N ALA A 501 -6.24 -2.56 48.21
CA ALA A 501 -6.74 -2.15 49.53
C ALA A 501 -7.09 -0.65 49.63
N LYS A 502 -8.22 -0.44 50.29
CA LYS A 502 -8.79 0.74 50.95
C LYS A 502 -7.82 1.78 51.57
N ARG A 503 -8.34 3.02 51.60
CA ARG A 503 -8.27 4.09 52.64
C ARG A 503 -7.05 5.04 52.70
N SER A 504 -7.32 6.30 52.33
CA SER A 504 -7.25 7.55 53.14
C SER A 504 -5.93 8.03 53.78
N PRO A 505 -5.80 9.36 54.06
CA PRO A 505 -4.55 10.11 54.01
C PRO A 505 -3.92 10.38 55.39
N THR A 506 -2.59 10.56 55.48
CA THR A 506 -1.91 11.40 56.49
C THR A 506 -0.41 11.62 56.18
N ALA A 507 -0.02 12.90 56.07
CA ALA A 507 1.22 13.58 56.52
C ALA A 507 2.66 13.09 56.17
N PRO A 508 3.67 14.00 56.20
CA PRO A 508 4.81 14.00 55.28
C PRO A 508 6.17 13.66 55.93
N ARG A 509 7.12 13.10 55.16
CA ARG A 509 8.56 13.18 55.49
C ARG A 509 9.46 13.32 54.25
N ARG A 510 10.38 14.27 54.36
CA ARG A 510 11.47 14.64 53.43
C ARG A 510 12.62 13.62 53.49
N ARG A 511 13.29 13.37 52.34
CA ARG A 511 14.75 13.24 52.15
C ARG A 511 15.09 13.11 50.62
N PRO A 512 16.34 13.39 50.19
CA PRO A 512 16.69 14.28 49.05
C PRO A 512 16.87 13.55 47.69
N PRO A 513 17.04 14.29 46.57
CA PRO A 513 16.98 13.71 45.23
C PRO A 513 18.34 13.14 44.81
N CYS A 514 18.38 11.85 44.49
CA CYS A 514 19.42 11.32 43.61
C CYS A 514 19.00 11.58 42.17
N CYS A 515 19.58 12.62 41.58
CA CYS A 515 19.57 12.85 40.14
C CYS A 515 20.28 11.69 39.43
N SER A 516 19.56 11.00 38.56
CA SER A 516 20.14 10.48 37.32
C SER A 516 19.26 10.98 36.16
N PRO A 517 19.85 11.37 35.01
CA PRO A 517 19.13 12.13 34.01
C PRO A 517 18.05 11.25 33.37
N ARG A 518 16.83 11.80 33.34
CA ARG A 518 15.71 11.30 32.54
C ARG A 518 16.21 11.02 31.12
N ARG A 519 16.17 9.76 30.70
CA ARG A 519 16.26 9.38 29.29
C ARG A 519 15.03 9.95 28.60
N SER A 520 15.18 11.11 27.96
CA SER A 520 14.16 11.71 27.11
C SER A 520 13.88 10.75 25.95
N ALA A 521 12.80 9.99 26.04
CA ALA A 521 12.30 9.22 24.92
C ALA A 521 11.67 10.22 23.93
N ALA A 522 12.45 10.68 22.95
CA ALA A 522 11.88 11.37 21.80
C ALA A 522 11.09 10.35 20.96
N CYS A 523 9.81 10.16 21.30
CA CYS A 523 8.80 9.68 20.38
C CYS A 523 8.27 10.92 19.64
N PHE A 524 8.42 10.96 18.32
CA PHE A 524 7.73 11.95 17.50
C PHE A 524 6.41 11.33 17.07
N GLY A 525 5.29 11.86 17.60
CA GLY A 525 3.96 11.57 17.09
C GLY A 525 3.60 12.64 16.08
N VAL A 526 3.28 12.24 14.84
CA VAL A 526 2.67 13.14 13.88
C VAL A 526 1.17 13.14 14.13
N MET A 527 0.65 14.26 14.63
CA MET A 527 -0.79 14.52 14.66
C MET A 527 -1.08 15.67 13.71
N THR A 528 -1.73 15.36 12.60
CA THR A 528 -2.38 16.37 11.76
C THR A 528 -3.74 16.68 12.34
N THR A 529 -3.98 17.96 12.63
CA THR A 529 -5.31 18.42 13.02
C THR A 529 -6.19 18.48 11.77
N CYS A 530 -7.11 17.54 11.61
CA CYS A 530 -8.39 17.88 10.97
C CYS A 530 -9.20 18.68 12.00
N SER A 531 -9.68 19.84 11.59
CA SER A 531 -10.44 20.79 12.41
C SER A 531 -11.55 20.09 13.20
N GLY A 532 -11.48 20.14 14.54
CA GLY A 532 -12.64 19.77 15.36
C GLY A 532 -12.36 19.28 16.76
N MET A 533 -12.10 20.19 17.70
CA MET A 533 -12.39 19.92 19.12
C MET A 533 -12.90 21.19 19.80
N ALA A 534 -14.22 21.26 19.96
CA ALA A 534 -14.87 22.11 20.95
C ALA A 534 -15.71 21.21 21.86
N ARG A 535 -15.35 21.10 23.15
CA ARG A 535 -16.24 20.52 24.17
C ARG A 535 -17.09 21.63 24.78
N ARG A 536 -18.41 21.41 24.82
CA ARG A 536 -19.31 22.13 25.71
C ARG A 536 -19.03 21.75 27.16
N ARG A 537 -18.90 22.75 28.03
CA ARG A 537 -19.29 22.61 29.45
C ARG A 537 -20.81 22.49 29.48
N GLN A 538 -21.33 21.42 30.09
CA GLN A 538 -22.73 21.31 30.45
C GLN A 538 -22.95 22.14 31.72
N ASP A 539 -23.49 23.34 31.58
CA ASP A 539 -24.32 23.94 32.61
C ASP A 539 -25.78 23.66 32.24
N ARG A 540 -26.50 23.03 33.16
CA ARG A 540 -27.95 22.79 33.05
C ARG A 540 -28.68 24.13 32.95
N PRO A 541 -29.82 24.15 32.24
CA PRO A 541 -30.97 24.81 32.85
C PRO A 541 -32.23 23.94 32.82
N SER A 542 -33.04 24.26 33.82
CA SER A 542 -34.35 23.75 34.18
C SER A 542 -35.42 23.91 33.09
N ARG A 543 -36.39 22.99 33.16
CA ARG A 543 -37.72 23.00 32.53
C ARG A 543 -38.31 24.41 32.30
N ALA A 544 -38.80 24.66 31.08
CA ALA A 544 -40.11 25.27 30.86
C ALA A 544 -40.58 24.99 29.42
N ARG A 545 -41.78 24.43 29.31
CA ARG A 545 -42.56 24.29 28.08
C ARG A 545 -42.92 25.69 27.55
N ARG A 546 -42.94 25.87 26.23
CA ARG A 546 -44.10 26.42 25.50
C ARG A 546 -43.94 26.25 23.99
N SER A 547 -45.05 25.81 23.42
CA SER A 547 -45.39 25.59 22.02
C SER A 547 -45.20 26.83 21.14
N TRP A 548 -44.73 26.63 19.90
CA TRP A 548 -45.18 27.44 18.76
C TRP A 548 -44.99 26.65 17.44
N ARG A 549 -46.12 26.32 16.80
CA ARG A 549 -46.31 26.07 15.37
C ARG A 549 -47.20 27.23 14.88
N PRO A 550 -47.00 27.79 13.68
CA PRO A 550 -47.56 27.22 12.44
C PRO A 550 -46.62 27.48 11.22
N SER A 551 -46.82 27.12 9.94
CA SER A 551 -47.62 26.17 9.15
C SER A 551 -47.17 26.35 7.67
N THR A 552 -47.22 25.27 6.88
CA THR A 552 -47.59 25.21 5.44
C THR A 552 -46.86 26.04 4.35
N SER A 553 -46.07 25.32 3.55
CA SER A 553 -46.09 25.21 2.07
C SER A 553 -46.44 26.44 1.21
N TRP A 554 -45.53 26.79 0.29
CA TRP A 554 -45.88 27.25 -1.06
C TRP A 554 -44.83 26.77 -2.07
N ARG A 555 -45.31 26.13 -3.15
CA ARG A 555 -44.57 25.70 -4.34
C ARG A 555 -44.81 26.72 -5.46
N GLU A 556 -43.81 26.79 -6.34
CA GLU A 556 -43.87 27.13 -7.78
C GLU A 556 -44.05 28.57 -8.29
N SER A 557 -43.02 28.96 -9.05
CA SER A 557 -43.03 29.58 -10.38
C SER A 557 -43.19 31.10 -10.51
N ALA A 558 -42.13 31.76 -10.99
CA ALA A 558 -42.23 32.76 -12.04
C ALA A 558 -40.86 33.01 -12.69
N ARG A 559 -40.89 32.97 -14.02
CA ARG A 559 -39.79 33.18 -14.97
C ARG A 559 -39.37 34.66 -15.05
N SER A 560 -38.19 34.84 -15.65
CA SER A 560 -37.74 36.02 -16.40
C SER A 560 -37.40 37.29 -15.60
N ARG A 561 -36.11 37.63 -15.60
CA ARG A 561 -35.58 38.92 -16.06
C ARG A 561 -34.09 38.81 -16.28
N SER A 562 -33.69 38.90 -17.55
CA SER A 562 -32.33 39.21 -17.97
C SER A 562 -31.89 40.57 -17.39
N PRO A 563 -30.57 40.80 -17.30
CA PRO A 563 -30.05 41.92 -18.07
C PRO A 563 -28.85 41.52 -18.93
N THR A 564 -28.95 41.95 -20.18
CA THR A 564 -27.92 41.97 -21.21
C THR A 564 -26.79 42.95 -20.87
N LEU A 565 -25.58 42.59 -21.29
CA LEU A 565 -24.47 43.45 -21.73
C LEU A 565 -23.76 44.37 -20.72
N CYS A 566 -22.53 44.00 -20.37
CA CYS A 566 -21.38 44.88 -20.64
C CYS A 566 -20.10 44.06 -20.88
N ARG A 567 -19.77 43.83 -22.15
CA ARG A 567 -18.39 43.57 -22.59
C ARG A 567 -17.67 44.92 -22.62
N ARG A 568 -16.54 45.06 -21.90
CA ARG A 568 -15.44 45.96 -22.29
C ARG A 568 -14.15 45.59 -21.52
N SER A 569 -13.20 45.08 -22.31
CA SER A 569 -11.76 45.32 -22.26
C SER A 569 -11.10 45.68 -20.92
N TRP A 570 -10.28 44.78 -20.41
CA TRP A 570 -9.08 45.15 -19.64
C TRP A 570 -7.86 44.43 -20.25
N MET A 571 -7.15 45.15 -21.11
CA MET A 571 -5.79 44.83 -21.52
C MET A 571 -5.03 46.15 -21.68
N ARG A 572 -3.79 46.14 -21.16
CA ARG A 572 -2.73 47.19 -21.17
C ARG A 572 -2.86 48.21 -20.02
N SER A 573 -1.86 48.37 -19.15
CA SER A 573 -0.43 48.46 -19.45
C SER A 573 0.46 48.17 -18.22
N SER A 574 1.52 47.38 -18.42
CA SER A 574 2.88 47.63 -17.89
C SER A 574 3.86 46.78 -18.69
N THR A 575 4.99 47.40 -18.97
CA THR A 575 5.89 47.23 -20.12
C THR A 575 6.84 46.01 -20.00
N PRO A 576 7.22 45.36 -21.10
CA PRO A 576 8.20 44.27 -21.08
C PRO A 576 9.65 44.80 -21.09
N TRP A 577 10.52 44.18 -20.29
CA TRP A 577 11.97 44.31 -20.39
C TRP A 577 12.44 43.65 -21.70
N ARG A 578 12.92 44.45 -22.66
CA ARG A 578 13.72 44.00 -23.80
C ARG A 578 15.19 44.23 -23.49
N ALA A 579 15.97 43.15 -23.53
CA ALA A 579 17.43 43.20 -23.55
C ALA A 579 17.92 43.87 -24.84
N SER A 580 18.76 44.89 -24.70
CA SER A 580 19.45 45.56 -25.79
C SER A 580 20.71 44.79 -26.18
N ALA A 581 20.71 44.21 -27.38
CA ALA A 581 21.92 43.89 -28.11
C ALA A 581 22.08 44.93 -29.22
N ARG A 582 23.15 45.72 -29.17
CA ARG A 582 23.70 46.48 -30.31
C ARG A 582 25.14 46.04 -30.49
N GLY A 583 25.45 45.54 -31.67
CA GLY A 583 26.79 45.17 -32.10
C GLY A 583 27.45 46.28 -32.91
N SER A 584 28.78 46.19 -32.99
CA SER A 584 29.69 46.83 -33.96
C SER A 584 31.09 46.31 -33.62
N SER A 585 31.97 45.79 -34.49
CA SER A 585 32.04 45.32 -35.88
C SER A 585 33.44 44.65 -36.01
N PRO A 586 33.87 44.11 -37.17
CA PRO A 586 34.81 42.99 -37.27
C PRO A 586 36.28 43.39 -37.49
N ARG A 587 37.20 42.41 -37.38
CA ARG A 587 38.40 42.26 -38.25
C ARG A 587 39.13 40.93 -38.02
N ASP A 588 39.38 40.25 -39.14
CA ASP A 588 40.29 39.13 -39.32
C ASP A 588 41.74 39.47 -38.93
N ALA A 589 42.51 38.47 -38.48
CA ALA A 589 43.83 38.10 -39.02
C ALA A 589 44.59 37.12 -38.08
N ALA A 590 45.24 36.14 -38.74
CA ALA A 590 46.23 35.14 -38.28
C ALA A 590 45.69 33.86 -37.63
#